data_AF-A0A0D0CVR4-F1
#
_entry.id   AF-A0A0D0CVR4-F1
#
_cell.length_a   1.000
_cell.length_b   1.000
_cell.length_c   1.000
_cell.angle_alpha   90.00
_cell.angle_beta   90.00
_cell.angle_gamma   90.00
#
_symmetry.space_group_name_H-M   'P 1'
#
loop_
_entity.id
_entity.type
_entity.pdbx_description
1 polymer ?
#
loop_
_entity_poly.entity_id
_entity_poly.type
_entity_poly.pdbx_seq_one_letter_code
_entity_poly.pdbx_strand_id
1 'polypeptide(L)' 'MSTDHDHHRFATHSCHFMDAYHKGLNGKQAAWAAKKFRGHQVLPMTIMQDLNKAMVN' A
#
# COMPACT_ATOMS: atom_id res chain seq x y z
N MET A 1 -24.37 18.92 -0.92
CA MET A 1 -23.01 18.74 -0.38
C MET A 1 -22.93 17.39 0.30
N SER A 2 -22.18 16.43 -0.26
CA SER A 2 -21.95 15.13 0.37
C SER A 2 -20.43 14.96 0.51
N THR A 3 -19.90 15.27 1.70
CA THR A 3 -18.45 15.31 2.02
C THR A 3 -17.94 14.01 2.66
N ASP A 4 -18.70 12.93 2.56
CA ASP A 4 -18.42 11.67 3.25
C ASP A 4 -17.39 10.79 2.50
N HIS A 5 -17.30 10.94 1.18
CA HIS A 5 -16.44 10.10 0.34
C HIS A 5 -14.94 10.44 0.41
N ASP A 6 -14.57 11.70 0.72
CA ASP A 6 -13.16 12.13 0.67
C ASP A 6 -12.35 11.73 1.91
N HIS A 7 -12.97 11.72 3.10
CA HIS A 7 -12.28 11.35 4.35
C HIS A 7 -11.90 9.86 4.37
N HIS A 8 -12.80 8.99 3.92
CA HIS A 8 -12.55 7.55 3.85
C HIS A 8 -11.39 7.19 2.91
N ARG A 9 -11.25 7.93 1.82
CA ARG A 9 -10.19 7.71 0.83
C ARG A 9 -8.81 8.06 1.39
N PHE A 10 -8.69 9.17 2.13
CA PHE A 10 -7.44 9.57 2.78
C PHE A 10 -7.02 8.61 3.91
N ALA A 11 -7.97 8.21 4.76
CA ALA A 11 -7.72 7.26 5.85
C ALA A 11 -7.26 5.90 5.31
N THR A 12 -7.93 5.39 4.27
CA THR A 12 -7.58 4.11 3.62
C THR A 12 -6.16 4.16 3.03
N HIS A 13 -5.81 5.27 2.36
CA HIS A 13 -4.47 5.44 1.79
C HIS A 13 -3.39 5.46 2.88
N SER A 14 -3.65 6.15 4.00
CA SER A 14 -2.74 6.20 5.15
C SER A 14 -2.55 4.82 5.80
N CYS A 15 -3.63 4.04 5.95
CA CYS A 15 -3.56 2.66 6.46
C CYS A 15 -2.68 1.74 5.60
N HIS A 16 -2.75 1.84 4.26
CA HIS A 16 -1.89 1.04 3.39
C HIS A 16 -0.39 1.38 3.55
N PHE A 17 -0.06 2.66 3.75
CA PHE A 17 1.32 3.05 4.05
C PHE A 17 1.77 2.53 5.42
N MET A 18 0.92 2.63 6.44
CA MET A 18 1.22 2.10 7.78
C MET A 18 1.40 0.58 7.78
N ASP A 19 0.56 -0.17 7.07
CA ASP A 19 0.69 -1.64 6.93
C ASP A 19 1.99 -2.01 6.20
N ALA A 20 2.37 -1.24 5.17
CA ALA A 20 3.65 -1.42 4.49
C ALA A 20 4.85 -1.21 5.43
N TYR A 21 4.83 -0.15 6.26
CA TYR A 21 5.88 0.07 7.25
C TYR A 21 5.91 -1.00 8.34
N HIS A 22 4.74 -1.44 8.81
CA HIS A 22 4.63 -2.52 9.79
C HIS A 22 5.21 -3.84 9.25
N LYS A 23 5.11 -4.05 7.94
CA LYS A 23 5.71 -5.17 7.20
C LYS A 23 7.20 -4.94 6.88
N GLY A 24 7.82 -3.83 7.29
CA GLY A 24 9.25 -3.57 7.06
C GLY A 24 9.59 -3.09 5.65
N LEU A 25 8.61 -2.59 4.89
CA LEU A 25 8.83 -2.03 3.56
C LEU A 25 9.44 -0.62 3.65
N ASN A 26 10.38 -0.32 2.75
CA ASN A 26 10.92 1.04 2.60
C ASN A 26 9.92 1.97 1.87
N GLY A 27 10.16 3.28 1.87
CA GLY A 27 9.24 4.24 1.24
C GLY A 27 9.00 4.03 -0.26
N LYS A 28 10.01 3.61 -1.03
CA LYS A 28 9.86 3.26 -2.47
C LYS A 28 9.04 1.98 -2.64
N GLN A 29 9.23 0.99 -1.77
CA GLN A 29 8.46 -0.26 -1.77
C GLN A 29 7.00 -0.04 -1.40
N ALA A 30 6.75 0.77 -0.36
CA ALA A 30 5.41 1.12 0.08
C ALA A 30 4.63 1.87 -1.02
N ALA A 31 5.27 2.83 -1.69
CA ALA A 31 4.66 3.56 -2.80
C ALA A 31 4.34 2.65 -4.00
N TRP A 32 5.24 1.70 -4.32
CA TRP A 32 4.99 0.71 -5.38
C TRP A 32 3.84 -0.23 -5.01
N ALA A 33 3.81 -0.74 -3.78
CA ALA A 33 2.76 -1.63 -3.29
C ALA A 33 1.39 -0.93 -3.31
N ALA A 34 1.32 0.32 -2.81
CA ALA A 34 0.12 1.13 -2.84
C ALA A 34 -0.38 1.41 -4.28
N LYS A 35 0.54 1.49 -5.26
CA LYS A 35 0.18 1.66 -6.68
C LYS A 35 -0.29 0.36 -7.34
N LYS A 36 0.31 -0.78 -6.97
CA LYS A 36 0.01 -2.11 -7.52
C LYS A 36 -1.32 -2.67 -6.99
N PHE A 37 -1.62 -2.44 -5.71
CA PHE A 37 -2.78 -3.03 -5.02
C PHE A 37 -3.90 -2.00 -4.75
N ARG A 38 -4.20 -1.14 -5.73
CA ARG A 38 -5.23 -0.06 -5.59
C ARG A 38 -6.68 -0.53 -5.39
N GLY A 39 -6.94 -1.83 -5.34
CA GLY A 39 -8.30 -2.39 -5.14
C GLY A 39 -8.39 -3.53 -4.12
N HIS A 40 -7.27 -4.09 -3.67
CA HIS A 40 -7.25 -5.13 -2.63
C HIS A 40 -6.70 -4.51 -1.35
N GLN A 41 -7.57 -4.28 -0.36
CA GLN A 41 -7.23 -3.65 0.93
C GLN A 41 -6.22 -4.44 1.77
N VAL A 42 -5.94 -5.69 1.41
CA VAL A 42 -5.04 -6.56 2.15
C VAL A 42 -3.79 -6.79 1.32
N LEU A 43 -2.66 -6.25 1.78
CA LEU A 43 -1.34 -6.56 1.22
C LEU A 43 -1.03 -8.05 1.51
N PRO A 44 -1.02 -8.94 0.51
CA PRO A 44 -0.76 -10.37 0.72
C PRO A 44 0.67 -10.59 1.24
N MET A 45 0.90 -11.64 2.03
CA MET A 45 2.24 -11.91 2.59
C MET A 45 3.31 -12.13 1.50
N THR A 46 2.91 -12.57 0.30
CA THR A 46 3.79 -12.74 -0.87
C THR A 46 4.31 -11.42 -1.45
N ILE A 47 3.79 -10.28 -1.01
CA ILE A 47 4.13 -8.97 -1.56
C ILE A 47 5.60 -8.62 -1.39
N MET A 48 6.22 -9.07 -0.30
CA MET A 48 7.66 -8.86 -0.09
C MET A 48 8.49 -9.57 -1.16
N GLN A 49 8.07 -10.76 -1.58
CA GLN A 49 8.75 -11.52 -2.63
C GLN A 49 8.58 -10.84 -3.98
N ASP A 50 7.37 -10.38 -4.30
CA ASP A 50 7.11 -9.64 -5.54
C ASP A 50 7.80 -8.28 -5.58
N LEU A 51 7.85 -7.57 -4.44
CA LEU A 51 8.59 -6.32 -4.30
C LEU A 51 10.10 -6.52 -4.47
N ASN A 52 10.65 -7.56 -3.86
CA ASN A 52 12.07 -7.89 -4.00
C ASN A 52 12.41 -8.24 -5.45
N LYS A 53 11.59 -9.06 -6.11
CA LYS A 53 11.75 -9.37 -7.55
C LYS A 53 11.65 -8.14 -8.43
N ALA A 54 10.70 -7.24 -8.16
CA ALA A 54 10.48 -6.03 -8.95
C ALA A 54 11.57 -4.95 -8.74
N MET A 55 12.33 -5.01 -7.65
CA MET A 55 13.41 -4.06 -7.35
C MET A 55 14.82 -4.55 -7.67
N VAL A 56 15.02 -5.86 -7.78
CA VAL A 56 16.31 -6.49 -8.11
C VAL A 56 16.55 -6.56 -9.63
N ASN A 57 15.59 -6.10 -10.45
CA ASN A 57 15.71 -6.06 -11.91
C ASN A 57 15.95 -4.66 -12.46
#